data_AF-A0A660YKF8-F1
#
_entry.id   AF-A0A660YKF8-F1
#
_cell.length_a   1.000
_cell.length_b   1.000
_cell.length_c   1.000
_cell.angle_alpha   90.00
_cell.angle_beta   90.00
_cell.angle_gamma   90.00
#
_symmetry.space_group_name_H-M   'P 1'
#
loop_
_entity.id
_entity.type
_entity.pdbx_description
1 polymer ?
#
loop_
_entity_poly.entity_id
_entity_poly.type
_entity_poly.pdbx_seq_one_letter_code
_entity_poly.pdbx_strand_id
1 'polypeptide(L)'
;MLDNLGICKGAGNILADIRIGSDIMTIQKIGRYFYTMINDRVILKAKSEKNLITKVQPVLSVIIKKMAKRAQLDAVRWKPVDKNYTEMIDKVLKGIDKDLKKVEIFVLKVKPDEIQDNKTIGYQASKSNIIDRLENYKQDLKNLAEVIENIRHASQVLLKIDLDKTIWGSKNVMNIFNNIKLSFNELPFEKADYYLENSGNNVSKLQFLLYNKVVSEHIKDVVSKIIKNFSLLKSFISELIQRLHKLYVIDDAFKTHMEYPATWFLDNSVFMDFLFEYENLINYLIKLAHVETTIIEPLFVKKLTGV
;
A
#
# COMPACT_ATOMS: atom_id res chain seq x y z
N MET A 1 10.63 20.82 -1.19
CA MET A 1 11.26 19.49 -1.48
C MET A 1 10.75 18.40 -0.54
N LEU A 2 10.47 18.70 0.74
CA LEU A 2 9.85 17.77 1.70
C LEU A 2 8.39 17.38 1.35
N ASP A 3 7.61 18.28 0.74
CA ASP A 3 6.23 18.01 0.32
C ASP A 3 6.09 16.96 -0.79
N ASN A 4 7.16 16.68 -1.54
CA ASN A 4 7.17 15.70 -2.63
C ASN A 4 7.55 14.28 -2.16
N LEU A 5 7.82 14.08 -0.87
CA LEU A 5 8.40 12.83 -0.35
C LEU A 5 7.50 12.06 0.63
N GLY A 6 6.25 12.49 0.84
CA GLY A 6 5.30 11.74 1.67
C GLY A 6 5.60 11.74 3.18
N ILE A 7 6.60 12.51 3.64
CA ILE A 7 6.87 12.73 5.06
C ILE A 7 5.88 13.77 5.58
N CYS A 8 4.73 13.32 6.07
CA CYS A 8 3.64 14.18 6.53
C CYS A 8 3.69 14.40 8.04
N LYS A 9 4.85 14.75 8.61
CA LYS A 9 4.91 15.10 10.04
C LYS A 9 4.32 16.50 10.26
N GLY A 10 3.11 16.55 10.83
CA GLY A 10 2.56 17.74 11.51
C GLY A 10 1.81 18.78 10.66
N ALA A 11 1.69 18.63 9.34
CA ALA A 11 1.07 19.64 8.46
C ALA A 11 -0.41 19.40 8.11
N GLY A 12 -1.04 18.34 8.63
CA GLY A 12 -2.40 17.94 8.29
C GLY A 12 -3.29 17.64 9.48
N ASN A 13 -4.59 17.74 9.26
CA ASN A 13 -5.58 17.44 10.27
C ASN A 13 -5.78 15.93 10.39
N ILE A 14 -5.38 15.34 11.52
CA ILE A 14 -5.57 13.92 11.81
C ILE A 14 -7.06 13.70 12.05
N LEU A 15 -7.67 12.89 11.21
CA LEU A 15 -9.08 12.56 11.31
C LEU A 15 -9.28 11.36 12.24
N ALA A 16 -8.35 10.41 12.20
CA ALA A 16 -8.37 9.24 13.05
C ALA A 16 -7.07 8.43 13.09
N ASP A 17 -6.94 7.65 14.15
CA ASP A 17 -5.85 6.68 14.36
C ASP A 17 -6.37 5.28 14.67
N ILE A 18 -5.71 4.28 14.11
CA ILE A 18 -5.93 2.85 14.31
C ILE A 18 -4.65 2.25 14.84
N ARG A 19 -4.69 1.58 15.99
CA ARG A 19 -3.54 0.84 16.51
C ARG A 19 -3.71 -0.66 16.24
N ILE A 20 -2.72 -1.22 15.56
CA ILE A 20 -2.65 -2.64 15.20
C ILE A 20 -1.26 -3.15 15.62
N GLY A 21 -1.19 -3.78 16.79
CA GLY A 21 0.08 -4.20 17.38
C GLY A 21 0.99 -3.00 17.69
N SER A 22 2.20 -3.02 17.14
CA SER A 22 3.16 -1.91 17.22
C SER A 22 2.86 -0.77 16.25
N ASP A 23 2.08 -1.03 15.21
CA ASP A 23 1.84 -0.07 14.13
C ASP A 23 0.64 0.82 14.43
N ILE A 24 0.76 2.07 13.97
CA ILE A 24 -0.33 3.05 13.97
C ILE A 24 -0.67 3.37 12.53
N MET A 25 -1.92 3.13 12.16
CA MET A 25 -2.48 3.55 10.91
C MET A 25 -3.27 4.84 11.11
N THR A 26 -2.97 5.87 10.32
CA THR A 26 -3.58 7.19 10.48
C THR A 26 -4.33 7.60 9.22
N ILE A 27 -5.54 8.13 9.39
CA ILE A 27 -6.28 8.83 8.35
C ILE A 27 -6.11 10.32 8.57
N GLN A 28 -5.51 11.03 7.62
CA GLN A 28 -5.20 12.45 7.72
C GLN A 28 -5.69 13.22 6.49
N LYS A 29 -6.17 14.45 6.69
CA LYS A 29 -6.43 15.39 5.60
C LYS A 29 -5.27 16.38 5.48
N ILE A 30 -4.69 16.46 4.29
CA ILE A 30 -3.65 17.45 3.95
C ILE A 30 -4.08 18.18 2.68
N GLY A 31 -4.33 19.48 2.80
CA GLY A 31 -4.90 20.28 1.73
C GLY A 31 -6.22 19.68 1.21
N ARG A 32 -6.24 19.31 -0.08
CA ARG A 32 -7.43 18.76 -0.78
C ARG A 32 -7.51 17.23 -0.77
N TYR A 33 -6.54 16.55 -0.15
CA TYR A 33 -6.43 15.10 -0.21
C TYR A 33 -6.57 14.46 1.16
N PHE A 34 -7.09 13.23 1.14
CA PHE A 34 -7.13 12.33 2.29
C PHE A 34 -6.05 11.29 2.11
N TYR A 35 -5.29 11.04 3.17
CA TYR A 35 -4.16 10.11 3.18
C TYR A 35 -4.43 9.04 4.23
N THR A 36 -4.13 7.81 3.88
CA THR A 36 -3.95 6.74 4.86
C THR A 36 -2.46 6.48 4.99
N MET A 37 -1.99 6.34 6.22
CA MET A 37 -0.57 6.21 6.55
C MET A 37 -0.35 5.03 7.48
N ILE A 38 0.81 4.42 7.44
CA ILE A 38 1.30 3.48 8.47
C ILE A 38 2.56 4.11 9.07
N ASN A 39 2.57 4.34 10.38
CA ASN A 39 3.67 4.98 11.12
C ASN A 39 4.17 6.26 10.41
N ASP A 40 3.25 7.18 10.11
CA ASP A 40 3.48 8.44 9.37
C ASP A 40 3.92 8.29 7.90
N ARG A 41 3.87 7.09 7.32
CA ARG A 41 4.21 6.85 5.90
C ARG A 41 2.97 6.62 5.06
N VAL A 42 2.75 7.49 4.08
CA VAL A 42 1.59 7.43 3.17
C VAL A 42 1.53 6.13 2.40
N ILE A 43 0.43 5.38 2.49
CA ILE A 43 0.19 4.14 1.74
C ILE A 43 -0.93 4.28 0.72
N LEU A 44 -2.01 5.01 1.01
CA LEU A 44 -3.09 5.28 0.05
C LEU A 44 -3.47 6.77 0.07
N LYS A 45 -4.05 7.23 -1.04
CA LYS A 45 -4.44 8.62 -1.25
C LYS A 45 -5.80 8.71 -1.93
N ALA A 46 -6.68 9.55 -1.39
CA ALA A 46 -7.97 9.90 -1.98
C ALA A 46 -8.08 11.40 -2.26
N LYS A 47 -8.69 11.74 -3.40
CA LYS A 47 -8.91 13.14 -3.85
C LYS A 47 -10.15 13.79 -3.23
N SER A 48 -11.02 13.01 -2.62
CA SER A 48 -12.31 13.44 -2.07
C SER A 48 -12.81 12.42 -1.05
N GLU A 49 -13.78 12.82 -0.24
CA GLU A 49 -14.45 11.95 0.73
C GLU A 49 -15.12 10.75 0.06
N LYS A 50 -15.78 11.00 -1.09
CA LYS A 50 -16.35 9.92 -1.91
C LYS A 50 -15.28 8.90 -2.32
N ASN A 51 -14.10 9.33 -2.75
CA ASN A 51 -13.01 8.41 -3.11
C ASN A 51 -12.43 7.70 -1.90
N LEU A 52 -12.38 8.36 -0.74
CA LEU A 52 -11.95 7.74 0.51
C LEU A 52 -12.88 6.56 0.86
N ILE A 53 -14.19 6.75 0.78
CA ILE A 53 -15.18 5.71 1.09
C ILE A 53 -15.22 4.62 0.01
N THR A 54 -15.27 5.01 -1.27
CA THR A 54 -15.57 4.07 -2.36
C THR A 54 -14.36 3.37 -2.98
N LYS A 55 -13.14 3.91 -2.78
CA LYS A 55 -11.91 3.33 -3.34
C LYS A 55 -10.89 2.95 -2.27
N VAL A 56 -10.69 3.81 -1.28
CA VAL A 56 -9.62 3.60 -0.29
C VAL A 56 -10.08 2.71 0.88
N GLN A 57 -11.28 2.91 1.43
CA GLN A 57 -11.77 2.15 2.57
C GLN A 57 -11.79 0.62 2.32
N PRO A 58 -12.27 0.11 1.19
CA PRO A 58 -12.29 -1.34 0.96
C PRO A 58 -10.89 -1.96 0.96
N VAL A 59 -9.92 -1.26 0.37
CA VAL A 59 -8.51 -1.65 0.40
C VAL A 59 -7.95 -1.57 1.84
N LEU A 60 -8.32 -0.51 2.57
CA LEU A 60 -7.91 -0.31 3.95
C LEU A 60 -8.36 -1.45 4.86
N SER A 61 -9.59 -1.96 4.68
CA SER A 61 -10.09 -3.14 5.41
C SER A 61 -9.17 -4.36 5.21
N VAL A 62 -8.74 -4.61 3.97
CA VAL A 62 -7.83 -5.73 3.65
C VAL A 62 -6.47 -5.53 4.32
N ILE A 63 -5.91 -4.32 4.29
CA ILE A 63 -4.64 -3.99 4.95
C ILE A 63 -4.75 -4.22 6.45
N ILE A 64 -5.80 -3.70 7.11
CA ILE A 64 -6.03 -3.84 8.54
C ILE A 64 -6.15 -5.32 8.92
N LYS A 65 -6.94 -6.09 8.16
CA LYS A 65 -7.09 -7.53 8.36
C LYS A 65 -5.77 -8.28 8.31
N LYS A 66 -4.93 -7.95 7.32
CA LYS A 66 -3.59 -8.56 7.15
C LYS A 66 -2.66 -8.19 8.30
N MET A 67 -2.63 -6.92 8.70
CA MET A 67 -1.83 -6.46 9.83
C MET A 67 -2.27 -7.11 11.15
N ALA A 68 -3.57 -7.18 11.42
CA ALA A 68 -4.12 -7.82 12.62
C ALA A 68 -3.79 -9.32 12.67
N LYS A 69 -3.96 -10.04 11.54
CA LYS A 69 -3.59 -11.46 11.44
C LYS A 69 -2.09 -11.68 11.70
N ARG A 70 -1.23 -10.83 11.14
CA ARG A 70 0.23 -10.90 11.37
C ARG A 70 0.60 -10.64 12.82
N ALA A 71 -0.10 -9.72 13.48
CA ALA A 71 0.09 -9.39 14.88
C ALA A 71 -0.60 -10.39 15.84
N GLN A 72 -1.30 -11.41 15.31
CA GLN A 72 -2.09 -12.37 16.09
C GLN A 72 -3.10 -11.67 17.01
N LEU A 73 -3.75 -10.63 16.49
CA LEU A 73 -4.73 -9.84 17.23
C LEU A 73 -6.14 -10.20 16.79
N ASP A 74 -6.98 -10.47 17.79
CA ASP A 74 -8.42 -10.62 17.61
C ASP A 74 -9.16 -9.28 17.63
N ALA A 75 -8.46 -8.19 17.95
CA ALA A 75 -9.05 -6.86 17.97
C ALA A 75 -8.09 -5.71 17.67
N VAL A 76 -8.66 -4.66 17.11
CA VAL A 76 -7.97 -3.44 16.67
C VAL A 76 -8.56 -2.24 17.41
N ARG A 77 -7.71 -1.33 17.87
CA ARG A 77 -8.15 -0.16 18.64
C ARG A 77 -8.19 1.07 17.76
N TRP A 78 -9.28 1.82 17.85
CA TRP A 78 -9.53 2.96 16.98
C TRP A 78 -9.89 4.22 17.78
N LYS A 79 -9.50 5.40 17.31
CA LYS A 79 -9.98 6.69 17.85
C LYS A 79 -10.31 7.69 16.74
N PRO A 80 -11.53 8.25 16.69
CA PRO A 80 -11.82 9.44 15.90
C PRO A 80 -11.20 10.66 16.60
N VAL A 81 -10.47 11.47 15.84
CA VAL A 81 -9.72 12.63 16.36
C VAL A 81 -10.42 13.95 16.02
N ASP A 82 -11.01 14.07 14.82
CA ASP A 82 -11.74 15.27 14.42
C ASP A 82 -13.26 15.06 14.46
N LYS A 83 -13.96 15.95 15.18
CA LYS A 83 -15.42 15.99 15.29
C LYS A 83 -16.12 16.43 14.00
N ASN A 84 -15.44 17.20 13.15
CA ASN A 84 -16.03 17.74 11.91
C ASN A 84 -16.16 16.69 10.80
N TYR A 85 -15.40 15.60 10.87
CA TYR A 85 -15.44 14.51 9.88
C TYR A 85 -15.98 13.20 10.47
N THR A 86 -16.60 13.25 11.65
CA THR A 86 -17.02 12.05 12.38
C THR A 86 -17.97 11.18 11.56
N GLU A 87 -18.96 11.74 10.86
CA GLU A 87 -19.89 10.92 10.06
C GLU A 87 -19.18 10.18 8.91
N MET A 88 -18.27 10.85 8.19
CA MET A 88 -17.50 10.23 7.12
C MET A 88 -16.60 9.12 7.66
N ILE A 89 -15.93 9.42 8.77
CA ILE A 89 -15.02 8.50 9.43
C ILE A 89 -15.77 7.29 10.00
N ASP A 90 -16.94 7.49 10.60
CA ASP A 90 -17.83 6.42 11.07
C ASP A 90 -18.30 5.53 9.92
N LYS A 91 -18.59 6.09 8.74
CA LYS A 91 -18.89 5.29 7.54
C LYS A 91 -17.71 4.46 7.11
N VAL A 92 -16.50 5.02 7.13
CA VAL A 92 -15.27 4.27 6.83
C VAL A 92 -15.09 3.11 7.80
N LEU A 93 -15.29 3.35 9.09
CA LEU A 93 -15.15 2.34 10.14
C LEU A 93 -16.20 1.25 10.07
N LYS A 94 -17.46 1.61 9.89
CA LYS A 94 -18.54 0.64 9.71
C LYS A 94 -18.31 -0.23 8.48
N GLY A 95 -17.70 0.32 7.43
CA GLY A 95 -17.24 -0.45 6.28
C GLY A 95 -16.16 -1.46 6.67
N ILE A 96 -15.11 -1.00 7.35
CA ILE A 96 -14.02 -1.85 7.82
C ILE A 96 -14.52 -2.97 8.74
N ASP A 97 -15.35 -2.65 9.74
CA ASP A 97 -15.87 -3.61 10.72
C ASP A 97 -16.62 -4.77 10.04
N LYS A 98 -17.48 -4.44 9.06
CA LYS A 98 -18.20 -5.43 8.24
C LYS A 98 -17.28 -6.36 7.46
N ASP A 99 -16.17 -5.83 6.95
CA ASP A 99 -15.21 -6.58 6.13
C ASP A 99 -14.29 -7.47 6.99
N LEU A 100 -14.07 -7.10 8.25
CA LEU A 100 -13.14 -7.78 9.14
C LEU A 100 -13.66 -9.13 9.67
N LYS A 101 -14.99 -9.30 9.88
CA LYS A 101 -15.75 -10.52 10.29
C LYS A 101 -15.22 -11.37 11.47
N LYS A 102 -13.98 -11.19 11.90
CA LYS A 102 -13.23 -11.97 12.92
C LYS A 102 -12.28 -11.10 13.76
N VAL A 103 -12.07 -9.85 13.36
CA VAL A 103 -11.24 -8.90 14.10
C VAL A 103 -12.18 -7.80 14.60
N GLU A 104 -12.32 -7.68 15.92
CA GLU A 104 -13.21 -6.70 16.54
C GLU A 104 -12.60 -5.29 16.50
N ILE A 105 -13.42 -4.26 16.30
CA ILE A 105 -12.99 -2.86 16.40
C ILE A 105 -13.40 -2.27 17.75
N PHE A 106 -12.41 -1.97 18.60
CA PHE A 106 -12.62 -1.27 19.87
C PHE A 106 -12.44 0.24 19.69
N VAL A 107 -13.53 1.00 19.84
CA VAL A 107 -13.50 2.47 19.80
C VAL A 107 -13.04 3.02 21.16
N LEU A 108 -11.92 3.73 21.15
CA LEU A 108 -11.31 4.35 22.33
C LEU A 108 -11.81 5.79 22.53
N LYS A 109 -12.02 6.16 23.79
CA LYS A 109 -12.34 7.55 24.21
C LYS A 109 -11.10 8.43 24.31
N VAL A 110 -9.94 7.85 24.61
CA VAL A 110 -8.65 8.54 24.81
C VAL A 110 -7.66 8.02 23.77
N LYS A 111 -6.64 8.84 23.41
CA LYS A 111 -5.61 8.41 22.45
C LYS A 111 -4.93 7.18 23.05
N PRO A 112 -4.71 6.09 22.29
CA PRO A 112 -3.97 4.95 22.82
C PRO A 112 -2.61 5.46 23.31
N ASP A 113 -2.33 5.23 24.59
CA ASP A 113 -1.18 5.80 25.29
C ASP A 113 0.13 5.58 24.51
N GLU A 114 0.94 6.65 24.44
CA GLU A 114 2.30 6.72 23.89
C GLU A 114 3.34 5.93 24.71
N ILE A 115 2.90 5.02 25.61
CA ILE A 115 3.73 4.34 26.63
C ILE A 115 4.63 3.23 26.04
N GLN A 116 4.57 2.98 24.74
CA GLN A 116 5.75 2.46 24.04
C GLN A 116 6.25 3.58 23.15
N ASP A 117 7.50 3.94 23.34
CA ASP A 117 8.26 4.92 22.58
C ASP A 117 8.20 4.56 21.08
N ASN A 118 7.09 4.93 20.44
CA ASN A 118 6.85 4.82 19.01
C ASN A 118 7.43 6.04 18.28
N LYS A 119 8.18 6.91 18.99
CA LYS A 119 9.25 7.64 18.33
C LYS A 119 10.06 6.57 17.65
N THR A 120 10.13 6.64 16.32
CA THR A 120 11.09 5.91 15.50
C THR A 120 12.37 5.89 16.32
N ILE A 121 12.73 4.75 16.94
CA ILE A 121 13.97 4.63 17.72
C ILE A 121 15.00 5.19 16.76
N GLY A 122 15.52 6.38 17.10
CA GLY A 122 16.22 7.21 16.14
C GLY A 122 17.39 6.40 15.67
N TYR A 123 17.23 5.75 14.51
CA TYR A 123 18.00 4.55 14.21
C TYR A 123 19.45 5.00 14.18
N GLN A 124 20.24 4.57 15.17
CA GLN A 124 21.67 4.75 15.16
C GLN A 124 22.17 3.79 14.08
N ALA A 125 22.06 4.23 12.83
CA ALA A 125 22.60 3.55 11.68
C ALA A 125 24.12 3.53 11.85
N SER A 126 24.64 2.46 12.45
CA SER A 126 26.03 2.09 12.20
C SER A 126 26.15 1.84 10.69
N LYS A 127 27.20 2.40 10.08
CA LYS A 127 27.42 2.29 8.62
C LYS A 127 27.51 0.83 8.14
N SER A 128 27.86 -0.11 9.01
CA SER A 128 27.83 -1.54 8.70
C SER A 128 26.41 -2.09 8.46
N ASN A 129 25.38 -1.51 9.08
CA ASN A 129 24.00 -2.00 8.98
C ASN A 129 23.26 -1.50 7.72
N ILE A 130 23.72 -0.42 7.07
CA ILE A 130 23.02 0.13 5.90
C ILE A 130 23.26 -0.69 4.63
N ILE A 131 24.44 -1.30 4.47
CA ILE A 131 24.79 -2.09 3.29
C ILE A 131 23.92 -3.35 3.22
N ASP A 132 23.79 -4.08 4.34
CA ASP A 132 22.95 -5.27 4.44
C ASP A 132 21.47 -4.94 4.19
N ARG A 133 21.00 -3.79 4.69
CA ARG A 133 19.64 -3.29 4.42
C ARG A 133 19.41 -2.98 2.95
N LEU A 134 20.39 -2.36 2.30
CA LEU A 134 20.33 -2.08 0.87
C LEU A 134 20.27 -3.38 0.05
N GLU A 135 20.98 -4.43 0.49
CA GLU A 135 20.90 -5.74 -0.17
C GLU A 135 19.52 -6.39 0.02
N ASN A 136 18.99 -6.37 1.24
CA ASN A 136 17.63 -6.84 1.52
C ASN A 136 16.59 -6.08 0.69
N TYR A 137 16.73 -4.75 0.59
CA TYR A 137 15.85 -3.93 -0.23
C TYR A 137 15.97 -4.25 -1.73
N LYS A 138 17.17 -4.55 -2.22
CA LYS A 138 17.38 -5.00 -3.60
C LYS A 138 16.67 -6.33 -3.86
N GLN A 139 16.71 -7.26 -2.92
CA GLN A 139 15.96 -8.51 -3.05
C GLN A 139 14.44 -8.26 -3.00
N ASP A 140 13.99 -7.35 -2.15
CA ASP A 140 12.58 -6.95 -2.08
C ASP A 140 12.09 -6.35 -3.40
N LEU A 141 12.92 -5.55 -4.09
CA LEU A 141 12.61 -5.01 -5.41
C LEU A 141 12.46 -6.11 -6.46
N LYS A 142 13.30 -7.15 -6.43
CA LYS A 142 13.19 -8.29 -7.36
C LYS A 142 11.90 -9.07 -7.14
N ASN A 143 11.63 -9.43 -5.90
CA ASN A 143 10.41 -10.17 -5.56
C ASN A 143 9.16 -9.34 -5.85
N LEU A 144 9.20 -8.03 -5.61
CA LEU A 144 8.10 -7.13 -5.96
C LEU A 144 7.87 -7.06 -7.48
N ALA A 145 8.94 -7.07 -8.28
CA ALA A 145 8.83 -7.13 -9.74
C ALA A 145 8.10 -8.40 -10.20
N GLU A 146 8.46 -9.55 -9.62
CA GLU A 146 7.79 -10.83 -9.89
C GLU A 146 6.30 -10.78 -9.52
N VAL A 147 5.95 -10.27 -8.34
CA VAL A 147 4.54 -10.12 -7.92
C VAL A 147 3.78 -9.20 -8.86
N ILE A 148 4.37 -8.08 -9.29
CA ILE A 148 3.75 -7.14 -10.23
C ILE A 148 3.50 -7.79 -11.59
N GLU A 149 4.44 -8.60 -12.07
CA GLU A 149 4.29 -9.29 -13.35
C GLU A 149 3.25 -10.42 -13.27
N ASN A 150 3.29 -11.23 -12.21
CA ASN A 150 2.34 -12.31 -11.99
C ASN A 150 0.90 -11.77 -11.85
N ILE A 151 0.71 -10.71 -11.05
CA ILE A 151 -0.61 -10.10 -10.88
C ILE A 151 -1.07 -9.43 -12.18
N ARG A 152 -0.16 -8.83 -12.97
CA ARG A 152 -0.47 -8.26 -14.27
C ARG A 152 -0.98 -9.34 -15.22
N HIS A 153 -0.24 -10.44 -15.35
CA HIS A 153 -0.60 -11.56 -16.21
C HIS A 153 -1.94 -12.17 -15.80
N ALA A 154 -2.11 -12.53 -14.52
CA ALA A 154 -3.34 -13.13 -14.03
C ALA A 154 -4.54 -12.18 -14.22
N SER A 155 -4.38 -10.88 -13.93
CA SER A 155 -5.42 -9.89 -14.19
C SER A 155 -5.78 -9.80 -15.68
N GLN A 156 -4.80 -9.79 -16.59
CA GLN A 156 -5.07 -9.75 -18.02
C GLN A 156 -5.84 -10.97 -18.52
N VAL A 157 -5.56 -12.16 -17.97
CA VAL A 157 -6.30 -13.38 -18.31
C VAL A 157 -7.73 -13.29 -17.79
N LEU A 158 -7.94 -12.93 -16.52
CA LEU A 158 -9.28 -12.81 -15.93
C LEU A 158 -10.13 -11.73 -16.62
N LEU A 159 -9.52 -10.61 -17.02
CA LEU A 159 -10.20 -9.50 -17.69
C LEU A 159 -10.51 -9.77 -19.17
N LYS A 160 -10.13 -10.94 -19.72
CA LYS A 160 -10.50 -11.39 -21.06
C LYS A 160 -11.75 -12.27 -21.08
N ILE A 161 -12.34 -12.56 -19.92
CA ILE A 161 -13.57 -13.36 -19.86
C ILE A 161 -14.68 -12.74 -20.71
N ASP A 162 -15.42 -13.59 -21.40
CA ASP A 162 -16.66 -13.24 -22.07
C ASP A 162 -17.78 -14.11 -21.50
N LEU A 163 -18.75 -13.47 -20.86
CA LEU A 163 -19.90 -14.15 -20.29
C LEU A 163 -21.04 -14.16 -21.29
N ASP A 164 -21.72 -15.30 -21.44
CA ASP A 164 -22.90 -15.37 -22.28
C ASP A 164 -23.97 -14.37 -21.81
N LYS A 165 -24.40 -13.51 -22.75
CA LYS A 165 -25.38 -12.43 -22.52
C LYS A 165 -26.76 -12.96 -22.15
N THR A 166 -27.04 -14.23 -22.42
CA THR A 166 -28.30 -14.90 -22.06
C THR A 166 -28.35 -15.30 -20.59
N ILE A 167 -27.20 -15.42 -19.92
CA ILE A 167 -27.13 -15.75 -18.49
C ILE A 167 -27.63 -14.55 -17.68
N TRP A 168 -28.55 -14.80 -16.77
CA TRP A 168 -29.08 -13.77 -15.88
C TRP A 168 -27.95 -13.07 -15.11
N GLY A 169 -27.99 -11.74 -15.07
CA GLY A 169 -26.99 -10.93 -14.37
C GLY A 169 -25.65 -10.71 -15.09
N SER A 170 -25.38 -11.43 -16.19
CA SER A 170 -24.08 -11.37 -16.88
C SER A 170 -23.72 -9.95 -17.35
N LYS A 171 -24.71 -9.17 -17.80
CA LYS A 171 -24.51 -7.76 -18.19
C LYS A 171 -23.94 -6.90 -17.06
N ASN A 172 -24.41 -7.09 -15.82
CA ASN A 172 -23.94 -6.32 -14.67
C ASN A 172 -22.49 -6.68 -14.33
N VAL A 173 -22.18 -7.97 -14.33
CA VAL A 173 -20.81 -8.46 -14.08
C VAL A 173 -19.86 -8.01 -15.20
N MET A 174 -20.25 -8.13 -16.47
CA MET A 174 -19.46 -7.63 -17.60
C MET A 174 -19.20 -6.12 -17.54
N ASN A 175 -20.16 -5.33 -17.06
CA ASN A 175 -19.94 -3.90 -16.81
C ASN A 175 -18.85 -3.67 -15.74
N ILE A 176 -18.79 -4.50 -14.70
CA ILE A 176 -17.74 -4.42 -13.69
C ILE A 176 -16.38 -4.77 -14.31
N PHE A 177 -16.29 -5.87 -15.07
CA PHE A 177 -15.07 -6.27 -15.79
C PHE A 177 -14.58 -5.18 -16.74
N ASN A 178 -15.47 -4.59 -17.54
CA ASN A 178 -15.12 -3.52 -18.47
C ASN A 178 -14.57 -2.28 -17.75
N ASN A 179 -15.18 -1.89 -16.63
CA ASN A 179 -14.68 -0.78 -15.82
C ASN A 179 -13.30 -1.07 -15.22
N ILE A 180 -13.07 -2.30 -14.74
CA ILE A 180 -11.76 -2.71 -14.23
C ILE A 180 -10.75 -2.69 -15.39
N LYS A 181 -11.07 -3.28 -16.54
CA LYS A 181 -10.21 -3.34 -17.72
C LYS A 181 -9.78 -1.97 -18.23
N LEU A 182 -10.72 -1.02 -18.36
CA LEU A 182 -10.40 0.36 -18.72
C LEU A 182 -9.43 0.98 -17.72
N SER A 183 -9.70 0.84 -16.42
CA SER A 183 -8.80 1.37 -15.39
C SER A 183 -7.44 0.65 -15.37
N PHE A 184 -7.41 -0.65 -15.59
CA PHE A 184 -6.17 -1.43 -15.55
C PHE A 184 -5.25 -1.07 -16.72
N ASN A 185 -5.81 -0.85 -17.91
CA ASN A 185 -5.04 -0.49 -19.10
C ASN A 185 -4.43 0.92 -19.05
N GLU A 186 -4.93 1.80 -18.19
CA GLU A 186 -4.35 3.14 -17.98
C GLU A 186 -3.10 3.11 -17.06
N LEU A 187 -2.80 1.97 -16.42
CA LEU A 187 -1.65 1.87 -15.52
C LEU A 187 -0.34 1.87 -16.31
N PRO A 188 0.65 2.67 -15.88
CA PRO A 188 1.91 2.79 -16.61
C PRO A 188 2.90 1.68 -16.22
N PHE A 189 2.58 0.42 -16.55
CA PHE A 189 3.39 -0.75 -16.20
C PHE A 189 4.84 -0.62 -16.68
N GLU A 190 5.06 -0.15 -17.90
CA GLU A 190 6.41 0.01 -18.47
C GLU A 190 7.25 1.02 -17.68
N LYS A 191 6.60 2.06 -17.11
CA LYS A 191 7.30 3.00 -16.22
C LYS A 191 7.63 2.36 -14.87
N ALA A 192 6.74 1.52 -14.35
CA ALA A 192 6.99 0.80 -13.10
C ALA A 192 8.18 -0.16 -13.25
N ASP A 193 8.24 -0.90 -14.35
CA ASP A 193 9.36 -1.80 -14.68
C ASP A 193 10.68 -1.02 -14.76
N TYR A 194 10.67 0.12 -15.46
CA TYR A 194 11.80 1.04 -15.50
C TYR A 194 12.21 1.53 -14.10
N TYR A 195 11.26 1.88 -13.23
CA TYR A 195 11.59 2.33 -11.86
C TYR A 195 12.12 1.19 -10.99
N LEU A 196 11.65 -0.04 -11.15
CA LEU A 196 12.15 -1.23 -10.44
C LEU A 196 13.61 -1.49 -10.81
N GLU A 197 13.89 -1.58 -12.11
CA GLU A 197 15.24 -1.85 -12.63
C GLU A 197 16.22 -0.75 -12.21
N ASN A 198 15.84 0.53 -12.40
CA ASN A 198 16.68 1.64 -12.00
C ASN A 198 16.87 1.73 -10.48
N SER A 199 15.88 1.34 -9.68
CA SER A 199 16.06 1.28 -8.23
C SER A 199 17.11 0.25 -7.85
N GLY A 200 17.05 -0.96 -8.43
CA GLY A 200 18.06 -2.00 -8.21
C GLY A 200 19.46 -1.55 -8.61
N ASN A 201 19.60 -0.95 -9.80
CA ASN A 201 20.87 -0.43 -10.30
C ASN A 201 21.43 0.70 -9.43
N ASN A 202 20.59 1.65 -9.01
CA ASN A 202 21.02 2.74 -8.13
C ASN A 202 21.38 2.25 -6.73
N VAL A 203 20.68 1.24 -6.19
CA VAL A 203 21.03 0.61 -4.91
C VAL A 203 22.41 -0.05 -5.00
N SER A 204 22.68 -0.83 -6.06
CA SER A 204 24.00 -1.43 -6.27
C SER A 204 25.10 -0.40 -6.47
N LYS A 205 24.82 0.68 -7.20
CA LYS A 205 25.75 1.81 -7.33
C LYS A 205 26.02 2.46 -5.97
N LEU A 206 25.00 2.67 -5.14
CA LEU A 206 25.17 3.24 -3.80
C LEU A 206 26.04 2.33 -2.91
N GLN A 207 25.78 1.02 -2.92
CA GLN A 207 26.61 0.05 -2.18
C GLN A 207 28.07 0.13 -2.59
N PHE A 208 28.35 0.16 -3.90
CA PHE A 208 29.71 0.31 -4.43
C PHE A 208 30.37 1.63 -3.97
N LEU A 209 29.66 2.75 -4.06
CA LEU A 209 30.18 4.06 -3.65
C LEU A 209 30.49 4.11 -2.14
N LEU A 210 29.63 3.51 -1.30
CA LEU A 210 29.82 3.43 0.14
C LEU A 210 31.00 2.53 0.51
N TYR A 211 31.18 1.40 -0.17
CA TYR A 211 32.30 0.49 0.04
C TYR A 211 33.65 1.15 -0.31
N ASN A 212 33.69 1.87 -1.42
CA ASN A 212 34.91 2.53 -1.93
C ASN A 212 35.16 3.93 -1.34
N LYS A 213 34.37 4.37 -0.36
CA LYS A 213 34.51 5.69 0.31
C LYS A 213 34.59 6.88 -0.66
N VAL A 214 33.78 6.84 -1.73
CA VAL A 214 33.76 7.87 -2.80
C VAL A 214 33.18 9.20 -2.29
N VAL A 215 33.51 10.29 -2.99
CA VAL A 215 33.10 11.68 -2.70
C VAL A 215 31.59 11.80 -2.44
N SER A 216 31.24 12.59 -1.41
CA SER A 216 29.87 12.75 -0.90
C SER A 216 28.83 13.22 -1.93
N GLU A 217 29.24 13.93 -2.98
CA GLU A 217 28.34 14.48 -3.99
C GLU A 217 27.73 13.38 -4.89
N HIS A 218 28.52 12.42 -5.34
CA HIS A 218 28.02 11.28 -6.11
C HIS A 218 27.09 10.38 -5.29
N ILE A 219 27.33 10.28 -3.98
CA ILE A 219 26.43 9.58 -3.07
C ILE A 219 25.08 10.29 -3.00
N LYS A 220 25.06 11.62 -2.89
CA LYS A 220 23.81 12.41 -2.85
C LYS A 220 22.99 12.24 -4.13
N ASP A 221 23.63 12.28 -5.29
CA ASP A 221 22.93 12.11 -6.58
C ASP A 221 22.25 10.74 -6.69
N VAL A 222 22.95 9.67 -6.30
CA VAL A 222 22.40 8.31 -6.34
C VAL A 222 21.29 8.15 -5.31
N VAL A 223 21.47 8.67 -4.09
CA VAL A 223 20.42 8.67 -3.04
C VAL A 223 19.16 9.39 -3.53
N SER A 224 19.29 10.56 -4.16
CA SER A 224 18.14 11.29 -4.69
C SER A 224 17.37 10.48 -5.75
N LYS A 225 18.06 9.70 -6.58
CA LYS A 225 17.43 8.81 -7.56
C LYS A 225 16.71 7.64 -6.91
N ILE A 226 17.32 7.01 -5.91
CA ILE A 226 16.69 5.92 -5.13
C ILE A 226 15.40 6.42 -4.48
N ILE A 227 15.45 7.57 -3.81
CA ILE A 227 14.29 8.16 -3.13
C ILE A 227 13.17 8.46 -4.13
N LYS A 228 13.50 9.09 -5.26
CA LYS A 228 12.52 9.41 -6.30
C LYS A 228 11.85 8.15 -6.83
N ASN A 229 12.63 7.13 -7.19
CA ASN A 229 12.08 5.89 -7.72
C ASN A 229 11.26 5.14 -6.68
N PHE A 230 11.70 5.10 -5.41
CA PHE A 230 10.95 4.51 -4.31
C PHE A 230 9.56 5.15 -4.17
N SER A 231 9.49 6.48 -4.20
CA SER A 231 8.22 7.22 -4.12
C SER A 231 7.28 6.89 -5.29
N LEU A 232 7.85 6.85 -6.51
CA LEU A 232 7.09 6.51 -7.72
C LEU A 232 6.57 5.07 -7.70
N LEU A 233 7.40 4.11 -7.27
CA LEU A 233 7.01 2.70 -7.12
C LEU A 233 5.92 2.53 -6.07
N LYS A 234 6.08 3.14 -4.90
CA LYS A 234 5.08 3.09 -3.83
C LYS A 234 3.73 3.66 -4.30
N SER A 235 3.76 4.78 -5.03
CA SER A 235 2.56 5.37 -5.63
C SER A 235 1.92 4.45 -6.67
N PHE A 236 2.72 3.82 -7.53
CA PHE A 236 2.23 2.88 -8.53
C PHE A 236 1.55 1.67 -7.89
N ILE A 237 2.18 1.06 -6.88
CA ILE A 237 1.63 -0.10 -6.16
C ILE A 237 0.31 0.26 -5.45
N SER A 238 0.30 1.42 -4.78
CA SER A 238 -0.91 1.97 -4.15
C SER A 238 -2.07 2.11 -5.14
N GLU A 239 -1.77 2.56 -6.36
CA GLU A 239 -2.76 2.73 -7.42
C GLU A 239 -3.20 1.39 -8.04
N LEU A 240 -2.25 0.49 -8.29
CA LEU A 240 -2.49 -0.86 -8.81
C LEU A 240 -3.44 -1.64 -7.88
N ILE A 241 -3.17 -1.64 -6.57
CA ILE A 241 -4.04 -2.26 -5.57
C ILE A 241 -5.46 -1.68 -5.63
N GLN A 242 -5.59 -0.35 -5.64
CA GLN A 242 -6.91 0.30 -5.67
C GLN A 242 -7.70 -0.01 -6.95
N ARG A 243 -7.02 -0.13 -8.11
CA ARG A 243 -7.67 -0.46 -9.38
C ARG A 243 -8.08 -1.94 -9.45
N LEU A 244 -7.27 -2.84 -8.89
CA LEU A 244 -7.53 -4.28 -8.89
C LEU A 244 -8.46 -4.76 -7.78
N HIS A 245 -8.75 -3.95 -6.77
CA HIS A 245 -9.59 -4.37 -5.64
C HIS A 245 -10.97 -4.92 -6.07
N LYS A 246 -11.60 -4.31 -7.08
CA LYS A 246 -12.89 -4.79 -7.60
C LYS A 246 -12.80 -6.18 -8.24
N LEU A 247 -11.62 -6.54 -8.78
CA LEU A 247 -11.37 -7.89 -9.27
C LEU A 247 -11.13 -8.86 -8.11
N TYR A 248 -10.48 -8.41 -7.03
CA TYR A 248 -10.28 -9.19 -5.80
C TYR A 248 -11.60 -9.62 -5.14
N VAL A 249 -12.60 -8.74 -5.13
CA VAL A 249 -13.94 -9.06 -4.56
C VAL A 249 -14.95 -9.46 -5.63
N ILE A 250 -14.52 -9.86 -6.83
CA ILE A 250 -15.44 -10.12 -7.96
C ILE A 250 -16.41 -11.26 -7.66
N ASP A 251 -16.02 -12.22 -6.82
CA ASP A 251 -16.88 -13.33 -6.38
C ASP A 251 -18.17 -12.85 -5.70
N ASP A 252 -18.11 -11.77 -4.92
CA ASP A 252 -19.29 -11.17 -4.33
C ASP A 252 -20.22 -10.55 -5.39
N ALA A 253 -19.65 -9.99 -6.46
CA ALA A 253 -20.43 -9.46 -7.58
C ALA A 253 -21.11 -10.58 -8.38
N PHE A 254 -20.42 -11.69 -8.62
CA PHE A 254 -21.00 -12.89 -9.24
C PHE A 254 -22.16 -13.44 -8.40
N LYS A 255 -21.96 -13.62 -7.09
CA LYS A 255 -23.02 -14.10 -6.18
C LYS A 255 -24.21 -13.14 -6.11
N THR A 256 -23.96 -11.84 -6.09
CA THR A 256 -25.01 -10.81 -5.98
C THR A 256 -25.82 -10.67 -7.26
N HIS A 257 -25.17 -10.71 -8.43
CA HIS A 257 -25.82 -10.41 -9.69
C HIS A 257 -26.25 -11.64 -10.49
N MET A 258 -25.54 -12.76 -10.34
CA MET A 258 -25.76 -13.98 -11.11
C MET A 258 -26.16 -15.17 -10.23
N GLU A 259 -26.12 -15.06 -8.89
CA GLU A 259 -26.39 -16.16 -7.93
C GLU A 259 -25.41 -17.35 -8.00
N TYR A 260 -24.33 -17.22 -8.77
CA TYR A 260 -23.28 -18.22 -8.94
C TYR A 260 -21.94 -17.69 -8.42
N PRO A 261 -21.00 -18.56 -8.01
CA PRO A 261 -19.64 -18.12 -7.68
C PRO A 261 -18.84 -17.78 -8.94
N ALA A 262 -17.84 -16.91 -8.79
CA ALA A 262 -16.97 -16.50 -9.90
C ALA A 262 -16.18 -17.67 -10.51
N THR A 263 -15.82 -18.67 -9.70
CA THR A 263 -15.03 -19.84 -10.10
C THR A 263 -15.75 -20.77 -11.08
N TRP A 264 -17.05 -20.58 -11.32
CA TRP A 264 -17.77 -21.31 -12.37
C TRP A 264 -17.52 -20.75 -13.77
N PHE A 265 -17.05 -19.51 -13.85
CA PHE A 265 -16.84 -18.80 -15.12
C PHE A 265 -15.38 -18.44 -15.34
N LEU A 266 -14.62 -18.20 -14.28
CA LEU A 266 -13.19 -17.92 -14.33
C LEU A 266 -12.40 -19.21 -14.18
N ASP A 267 -11.24 -19.28 -14.85
CA ASP A 267 -10.26 -20.31 -14.57
C ASP A 267 -9.88 -20.25 -13.09
N ASN A 268 -10.16 -21.33 -12.36
CA ASN A 268 -9.98 -21.38 -10.92
C ASN A 268 -8.51 -21.24 -10.52
N SER A 269 -7.57 -21.81 -11.29
CA SER A 269 -6.14 -21.67 -11.01
C SER A 269 -5.73 -20.21 -11.12
N VAL A 270 -6.06 -19.58 -12.25
CA VAL A 270 -5.70 -18.18 -12.51
C VAL A 270 -6.36 -17.24 -11.50
N PHE A 271 -7.61 -17.51 -11.12
CA PHE A 271 -8.31 -16.71 -10.12
C PHE A 271 -7.66 -16.82 -8.74
N MET A 272 -7.28 -18.03 -8.31
CA MET A 272 -6.60 -18.23 -7.03
C MET A 272 -5.20 -17.63 -7.02
N ASP A 273 -4.45 -17.74 -8.13
CA ASP A 273 -3.14 -17.10 -8.30
C ASP A 273 -3.27 -15.57 -8.20
N PHE A 274 -4.28 -14.99 -8.86
CA PHE A 274 -4.57 -13.56 -8.74
C PHE A 274 -4.88 -13.13 -7.30
N LEU A 275 -5.73 -13.89 -6.58
CA LEU A 275 -6.06 -13.58 -5.19
C LEU A 275 -4.80 -13.62 -4.30
N PHE A 276 -3.95 -14.64 -4.49
CA PHE A 276 -2.69 -14.77 -3.77
C PHE A 276 -1.75 -13.59 -4.05
N GLU A 277 -1.56 -13.23 -5.32
CA GLU A 277 -0.65 -12.14 -5.69
C GLU A 277 -1.18 -10.76 -5.31
N TYR A 278 -2.50 -10.55 -5.33
CA TYR A 278 -3.10 -9.34 -4.77
C TYR A 278 -2.80 -9.19 -3.28
N GLU A 279 -2.86 -10.28 -2.52
CA GLU A 279 -2.47 -10.27 -1.11
C GLU A 279 -0.97 -10.04 -0.89
N ASN A 280 -0.12 -10.59 -1.76
CA ASN A 280 1.32 -10.30 -1.74
C ASN A 280 1.60 -8.83 -2.03
N LEU A 281 0.89 -8.23 -2.99
CA LEU A 281 1.03 -6.81 -3.33
C LEU A 281 0.66 -5.90 -2.14
N ILE A 282 -0.40 -6.24 -1.41
CA ILE A 282 -0.77 -5.59 -0.14
C ILE A 282 0.35 -5.73 0.90
N ASN A 283 0.91 -6.92 1.07
CA ASN A 283 2.03 -7.15 1.99
C ASN A 283 3.26 -6.32 1.62
N TYR A 284 3.56 -6.18 0.32
CA TYR A 284 4.63 -5.32 -0.17
C TYR A 284 4.35 -3.84 0.10
N LEU A 285 3.12 -3.35 -0.06
CA LEU A 285 2.78 -1.96 0.27
C LEU A 285 3.04 -1.66 1.75
N ILE A 286 2.66 -2.58 2.66
CA ILE A 286 2.95 -2.47 4.10
C ILE A 286 4.47 -2.50 4.32
N LYS A 287 5.17 -3.45 3.70
CA LYS A 287 6.64 -3.58 3.79
C LYS A 287 7.36 -2.32 3.33
N LEU A 288 6.92 -1.70 2.23
CA LEU A 288 7.47 -0.46 1.70
C LEU A 288 7.31 0.69 2.70
N ALA A 289 6.20 0.78 3.45
CA ALA A 289 6.07 1.77 4.52
C ALA A 289 7.15 1.61 5.60
N HIS A 290 7.51 0.37 5.97
CA HIS A 290 8.62 0.13 6.90
C HIS A 290 9.99 0.38 6.26
N VAL A 291 10.19 0.02 4.99
CA VAL A 291 11.43 0.33 4.24
C VAL A 291 11.67 1.84 4.17
N GLU A 292 10.61 2.63 4.00
CA GLU A 292 10.72 4.09 3.98
C GLU A 292 11.34 4.62 5.27
N THR A 293 10.91 4.09 6.41
CA THR A 293 11.38 4.48 7.73
C THR A 293 12.76 3.92 8.07
N THR A 294 13.07 2.71 7.62
CA THR A 294 14.28 1.97 8.03
C THR A 294 15.47 2.13 7.10
N ILE A 295 15.21 2.52 5.84
CA ILE A 295 16.20 2.64 4.77
C ILE A 295 16.13 4.04 4.16
N ILE A 296 15.00 4.41 3.55
CA ILE A 296 14.90 5.61 2.70
C ILE A 296 15.10 6.91 3.48
N GLU A 297 14.43 7.08 4.62
CA GLU A 297 14.58 8.25 5.48
C GLU A 297 16.00 8.37 6.07
N PRO A 298 16.65 7.30 6.55
CA PRO A 298 18.06 7.35 6.92
C PRO A 298 19.01 7.77 5.78
N LEU A 299 18.70 7.46 4.51
CA LEU A 299 19.47 7.98 3.38
C LEU A 299 19.34 9.50 3.25
N PHE A 300 18.20 10.07 3.65
CA PHE A 300 17.90 11.51 3.60
C PHE A 300 18.58 12.30 4.72
N VAL A 301 18.53 11.81 5.95
CA VAL A 301 19.01 12.53 7.14
C VAL A 301 20.52 12.36 7.32
N LYS A 302 21.35 13.00 6.46
CA LYS A 302 22.80 13.35 6.58
C LYS A 302 23.81 12.33 7.21
N LYS A 303 23.40 11.17 7.72
CA LYS A 303 24.20 10.23 8.51
C LYS A 303 25.17 9.43 7.64
N LEU A 304 24.91 9.33 6.33
CA LEU A 304 25.84 8.68 5.41
C LEU A 304 27.00 9.59 4.98
N THR A 305 26.81 10.91 4.98
CA THR A 305 27.81 11.86 4.47
C THR A 305 28.85 12.30 5.51
N GLY A 306 28.73 11.88 6.78
CA GLY A 306 29.77 12.11 7.78
C GLY A 306 30.20 13.58 7.93
N VAL A 307 29.23 14.50 7.92
CA VAL A 307 29.40 15.87 8.41
C VAL A 307 28.54 16.02 9.66
#